data_AF-A0A1H1CDC8-F1
#
_entry.id   AF-A0A1H1CDC8-F1
#
_cell.length_a   1.000
_cell.length_b   1.000
_cell.length_c   1.000
_cell.angle_alpha   90.00
_cell.angle_beta   90.00
_cell.angle_gamma   90.00
#
_symmetry.space_group_name_H-M   'P 1'
#
loop_
_entity.id
_entity.type
_entity.pdbx_description
1 polymer ?
#
loop_
_entity_poly.entity_id
_entity_poly.type
_entity_poly.pdbx_seq_one_letter_code
_entity_poly.pdbx_strand_id
1 'polypeptide(L)'
;MGDGLSAGVVFAVRPGAVHDRLAHGARLVLFAVLCIATLAIHLNGEPTPRPIDDLYRELRSGEVSRVVVDRFWPASGQLTWSNGPLSWSRVTGVPKGEVYDPVTSRLDPRRLEPLRASYVRRLEEAARAGGGRVEIKTGSGGFAGPWAYAELERLWPPLAPLGVAAGVMALWLMLAAPRRRFATRWGWFWIFLGGGVVAYALLEPYPLWRRPDDPLPEREPLTGVQGLLIGLVLSYLPIAALV
;
A
#
# COMPACT_ATOMS: atom_id res chain seq x y z
N MET A 1 -70.64 19.63 -15.72
CA MET A 1 -70.42 19.01 -14.40
C MET A 1 -69.39 17.93 -14.63
N GLY A 2 -68.17 18.16 -14.14
CA GLY A 2 -66.97 17.45 -14.58
C GLY A 2 -66.55 16.37 -13.59
N ASP A 3 -66.43 15.15 -14.10
CA ASP A 3 -65.86 14.02 -13.39
C ASP A 3 -64.33 14.10 -13.43
N GLY A 4 -63.76 14.61 -12.35
CA GLY A 4 -62.32 14.64 -12.11
C GLY A 4 -61.81 13.26 -11.67
N LEU A 5 -61.35 12.46 -12.63
CA LEU A 5 -60.59 11.24 -12.34
C LEU A 5 -59.21 11.62 -11.80
N SER A 6 -59.09 11.68 -10.48
CA SER A 6 -57.83 11.74 -9.77
C SER A 6 -57.05 10.43 -9.97
N ALA A 7 -56.20 10.41 -10.99
CA ALA A 7 -55.24 9.34 -11.21
C ALA A 7 -54.23 9.30 -10.06
N GLY A 8 -54.45 8.39 -9.10
CA GLY A 8 -53.50 8.12 -8.02
C GLY A 8 -52.23 7.51 -8.60
N VAL A 9 -51.17 8.31 -8.71
CA VAL A 9 -49.83 7.80 -9.04
C VAL A 9 -49.30 7.03 -7.84
N VAL A 10 -49.46 5.71 -7.87
CA VAL A 10 -48.86 4.81 -6.88
C VAL A 10 -47.37 4.68 -7.20
N PHE A 11 -46.52 5.41 -6.47
CA PHE A 11 -45.09 5.22 -6.53
C PHE A 11 -44.72 3.89 -5.88
N ALA A 12 -44.64 2.83 -6.69
CA ALA A 12 -44.11 1.55 -6.25
C ALA A 12 -42.61 1.70 -5.95
N VAL A 13 -42.26 1.87 -4.67
CA VAL A 13 -40.88 1.86 -4.21
C VAL A 13 -40.33 0.44 -4.42
N ARG A 14 -39.38 0.27 -5.35
CA ARG A 14 -38.73 -1.03 -5.59
C ARG A 14 -37.99 -1.46 -4.32
N PRO A 15 -38.29 -2.64 -3.74
CA PRO A 15 -37.70 -3.11 -2.48
C PRO A 15 -36.18 -3.35 -2.51
N GLY A 16 -35.51 -3.19 -3.66
CA GLY A 16 -34.04 -3.29 -3.79
C GLY A 16 -33.26 -1.99 -3.52
N ALA A 17 -33.90 -0.82 -3.58
CA ALA A 17 -33.20 0.47 -3.63
C ALA A 17 -32.35 0.78 -2.39
N VAL A 18 -32.73 0.27 -1.21
CA VAL A 18 -31.98 0.49 0.04
C VAL A 18 -30.69 -0.33 0.07
N HIS A 19 -30.76 -1.60 -0.37
CA HIS A 19 -29.58 -2.48 -0.40
C HIS A 19 -28.53 -1.95 -1.38
N ASP A 20 -28.98 -1.47 -2.54
CA ASP A 20 -28.09 -0.89 -3.56
C ASP A 20 -27.38 0.38 -3.05
N ARG A 21 -28.09 1.24 -2.32
CA ARG A 21 -27.52 2.46 -1.72
C ARG A 21 -26.48 2.12 -0.64
N LEU A 22 -26.76 1.16 0.24
CA LEU A 22 -25.81 0.72 1.27
C LEU A 22 -24.55 0.12 0.64
N ALA A 23 -24.71 -0.75 -0.37
CA ALA A 23 -23.60 -1.34 -1.09
C ALA A 23 -22.75 -0.28 -1.82
N HIS A 24 -23.38 0.74 -2.39
CA HIS A 24 -22.68 1.85 -3.03
C HIS A 24 -21.94 2.73 -2.01
N GLY A 25 -22.56 3.05 -0.87
CA GLY A 25 -21.91 3.80 0.20
C GLY A 25 -20.68 3.08 0.76
N ALA A 26 -20.80 1.77 1.04
CA ALA A 26 -19.69 0.95 1.50
C ALA A 26 -18.52 0.92 0.49
N ARG A 27 -18.83 0.91 -0.82
CA ARG A 27 -17.82 1.00 -1.88
C ARG A 27 -17.11 2.34 -1.93
N LEU A 28 -17.83 3.45 -1.79
CA LEU A 28 -17.22 4.78 -1.77
C LEU A 28 -16.26 4.92 -0.59
N VAL A 29 -16.65 4.43 0.58
CA VAL A 29 -15.77 4.39 1.76
C VAL A 29 -14.55 3.52 1.49
N LEU A 30 -14.74 2.31 0.97
CA LEU A 30 -13.65 1.40 0.63
C LEU A 30 -12.68 2.01 -0.39
N PHE A 31 -13.21 2.64 -1.44
CA PHE A 31 -12.43 3.34 -2.46
C PHE A 31 -11.63 4.49 -1.85
N ALA A 32 -12.25 5.33 -1.02
CA ALA A 32 -11.57 6.42 -0.34
C ALA A 32 -10.42 5.91 0.55
N VAL A 33 -10.65 4.85 1.32
CA VAL A 33 -9.60 4.21 2.16
C VAL A 33 -8.46 3.69 1.30
N LEU A 34 -8.76 3.01 0.19
CA LEU A 34 -7.75 2.50 -0.73
C LEU A 34 -6.95 3.64 -1.38
N CYS A 35 -7.60 4.72 -1.82
CA CYS A 35 -6.92 5.88 -2.37
C CYS A 35 -6.00 6.55 -1.36
N ILE A 36 -6.46 6.73 -0.11
CA ILE A 36 -5.64 7.30 0.97
C ILE A 36 -4.42 6.39 1.23
N ALA A 37 -4.63 5.07 1.30
CA ALA A 37 -3.54 4.10 1.47
C ALA A 37 -2.54 4.15 0.30
N THR A 38 -3.02 4.17 -0.95
CA THR A 38 -2.15 4.26 -2.14
C THR A 38 -1.37 5.56 -2.19
N LEU A 39 -2.02 6.69 -1.89
CA LEU A 39 -1.37 8.00 -1.82
C LEU A 39 -0.29 8.01 -0.74
N ALA A 40 -0.60 7.43 0.42
CA ALA A 40 0.37 7.30 1.49
C ALA A 40 1.59 6.46 1.09
N ILE A 41 1.39 5.33 0.40
CA ILE A 41 2.49 4.52 -0.12
C ILE A 41 3.35 5.35 -1.08
N HIS A 42 2.73 6.08 -2.01
CA HIS A 42 3.48 6.90 -2.98
C HIS A 42 4.29 8.01 -2.31
N LEU A 43 3.68 8.75 -1.38
CA LEU A 43 4.36 9.83 -0.67
C LEU A 43 5.53 9.34 0.19
N ASN A 44 5.52 8.07 0.59
CA ASN A 44 6.55 7.49 1.45
C ASN A 44 7.46 6.47 0.73
N GLY A 45 7.22 6.19 -0.55
CA GLY A 45 7.95 5.17 -1.33
C GLY A 45 9.38 5.57 -1.65
N GLU A 46 9.65 6.87 -1.72
CA GLU A 46 10.99 7.43 -1.93
C GLU A 46 11.41 8.31 -0.74
N PRO A 47 11.89 7.71 0.36
CA PRO A 47 12.42 8.48 1.48
C PRO A 47 13.57 9.39 1.03
N THR A 48 13.55 10.63 1.50
CA THR A 48 14.52 11.66 1.09
C THR A 48 15.95 11.25 1.48
N PRO A 49 16.91 11.21 0.54
CA PRO A 49 18.29 10.83 0.83
C PRO A 49 18.98 11.91 1.68
N ARG A 50 19.52 11.54 2.84
CA ARG A 50 20.18 12.46 3.78
C ARG A 50 21.40 11.82 4.45
N PRO A 51 22.46 12.59 4.79
CA PRO A 51 23.65 12.05 5.45
C PRO A 51 23.34 11.43 6.82
N ILE A 52 24.18 10.48 7.27
CA ILE A 52 24.01 9.83 8.58
C ILE A 52 24.13 10.83 9.75
N ASP A 53 24.89 11.91 9.58
CA ASP A 53 25.06 12.95 10.60
C ASP A 53 23.75 13.70 10.90
N ASP A 54 22.87 13.83 9.89
CA ASP A 54 21.54 14.40 10.08
C ASP A 54 20.70 13.52 11.01
N LEU A 55 20.73 12.20 10.79
CA LEU A 55 20.04 11.24 11.65
C LEU A 55 20.54 11.35 13.10
N TYR A 56 21.86 11.39 13.33
CA TYR A 56 22.39 11.53 14.70
C TYR A 56 22.06 12.89 15.33
N ARG A 57 21.95 13.95 14.54
CA ARG A 57 21.51 15.27 15.02
C ARG A 57 20.06 15.22 15.46
N GLU A 58 19.17 14.66 14.63
CA GLU A 58 17.72 14.60 14.90
C GLU A 58 17.38 13.62 16.03
N LEU A 59 18.12 12.51 16.15
CA LEU A 59 17.98 11.61 17.30
C LEU A 59 18.30 12.32 18.61
N ARG A 60 19.34 13.17 18.61
CA ARG A 60 19.73 13.97 19.79
C ARG A 60 18.79 15.13 20.08
N SER A 61 18.07 15.67 19.08
CA SER A 61 17.02 16.66 19.31
C SER A 61 15.68 16.05 19.70
N GLY A 62 15.55 14.72 19.64
CA GLY A 62 14.30 14.02 19.97
C GLY A 62 13.23 14.10 18.89
N GLU A 63 13.58 14.54 17.69
CA GLU A 63 12.66 14.69 16.55
C GLU A 63 12.36 13.36 15.83
N VAL A 64 13.19 12.35 16.03
CA VAL A 64 13.01 11.04 15.39
C VAL A 64 12.05 10.18 16.21
N SER A 65 10.98 9.72 15.58
CA SER A 65 10.00 8.82 16.22
C SER A 65 10.33 7.35 15.98
N ARG A 66 10.89 7.02 14.81
CA ARG A 66 11.23 5.64 14.44
C ARG A 66 12.50 5.56 13.59
N VAL A 67 13.28 4.51 13.82
CA VAL A 67 14.41 4.10 12.98
C VAL A 67 14.22 2.64 12.55
N VAL A 68 14.36 2.39 11.25
CA VAL A 68 14.30 1.05 10.66
C VAL A 68 15.65 0.73 10.04
N VAL A 69 16.30 -0.30 10.60
CA VAL A 69 17.60 -0.80 10.15
C VAL A 69 17.37 -2.07 9.34
N ASP A 70 17.72 -2.04 8.05
CA ASP A 70 17.68 -3.23 7.22
C ASP A 70 18.71 -4.28 7.68
N ARG A 71 18.36 -5.57 7.52
CA ARG A 71 19.21 -6.71 7.85
C ARG A 71 20.60 -6.64 7.20
N PHE A 72 20.70 -6.19 5.96
CA PHE A 72 21.94 -6.12 5.19
C PHE A 72 22.63 -4.75 5.28
N TRP A 73 22.15 -3.84 6.12
CA TRP A 73 22.84 -2.57 6.39
C TRP A 73 24.10 -2.80 7.25
N PRO A 74 25.24 -2.15 6.97
CA PRO A 74 25.45 -1.10 5.96
C PRO A 74 25.92 -1.56 4.57
N ALA A 75 26.00 -2.87 4.31
CA ALA A 75 26.56 -3.38 3.06
C ALA A 75 25.67 -3.08 1.84
N SER A 76 24.43 -3.60 1.85
CA SER A 76 23.47 -3.46 0.75
C SER A 76 22.07 -3.06 1.22
N GLY A 77 21.85 -3.01 2.53
CA GLY A 77 20.58 -2.59 3.11
C GLY A 77 20.32 -1.10 3.04
N GLN A 78 19.23 -0.68 3.66
CA GLN A 78 18.91 0.74 3.89
C GLN A 78 18.75 0.99 5.40
N LEU A 79 19.19 2.16 5.84
CA LEU A 79 18.83 2.73 7.13
C LEU A 79 17.87 3.88 6.86
N THR A 80 16.63 3.75 7.32
CA THR A 80 15.60 4.78 7.16
C THR A 80 15.09 5.23 8.51
N TRP A 81 14.71 6.49 8.63
CA TRP A 81 14.11 7.03 9.85
C TRP A 81 12.94 7.94 9.52
N SER A 82 12.14 8.21 10.54
CA SER A 82 10.93 9.01 10.43
C SER A 82 10.82 10.04 11.54
N ASN A 83 10.44 11.27 11.17
CA ASN A 83 10.09 12.36 12.09
C ASN A 83 8.57 12.46 12.33
N GLY A 84 7.79 11.56 11.73
CA GLY A 84 6.32 11.57 11.77
C GLY A 84 5.70 10.60 10.75
N PRO A 85 4.37 10.40 10.76
CA PRO A 85 3.71 9.33 10.00
C PRO A 85 3.91 9.39 8.48
N LEU A 86 4.28 10.55 7.93
CA LEU A 86 4.43 10.80 6.49
C LEU A 86 5.79 11.37 6.08
N SER A 87 6.75 11.42 7.01
CA SER A 87 8.07 11.98 6.74
C SER A 87 9.12 10.92 7.00
N TRP A 88 9.70 10.40 5.92
CA TRP A 88 10.75 9.39 5.96
C TRP A 88 11.99 9.89 5.24
N SER A 89 13.13 9.63 5.85
CA SER A 89 14.46 9.90 5.29
C SER A 89 15.25 8.60 5.18
N ARG A 90 16.16 8.54 4.21
CA ARG A 90 17.08 7.41 3.97
C ARG A 90 18.51 7.88 4.12
N VAL A 91 19.30 7.14 4.89
CA VAL A 91 20.72 7.45 5.09
C VAL A 91 21.51 7.23 3.79
N THR A 92 22.37 8.17 3.45
CA THR A 92 23.34 8.09 2.36
C THR A 92 24.78 8.27 2.85
N GLY A 93 25.75 7.95 1.99
CA GLY A 93 27.16 8.24 2.24
C GLY A 93 27.89 7.28 3.19
N VAL A 94 27.30 6.13 3.54
CA VAL A 94 27.99 5.15 4.39
C VAL A 94 28.97 4.32 3.57
N PRO A 95 30.24 4.18 4.01
CA PRO A 95 31.24 3.35 3.33
C PRO A 95 30.77 1.89 3.26
N LYS A 96 30.59 1.37 2.04
CA LYS A 96 30.15 -0.03 1.81
C LYS A 96 31.30 -1.04 1.83
N GLY A 97 32.54 -0.57 1.65
CA GLY A 97 33.69 -1.42 1.33
C GLY A 97 34.17 -2.36 2.44
N GLU A 98 33.84 -2.07 3.70
CA GLU A 98 34.40 -2.82 4.84
C GLU A 98 33.79 -4.23 5.03
N VAL A 99 32.65 -4.50 4.39
CA VAL A 99 31.82 -5.68 4.65
C VAL A 99 31.90 -6.76 3.57
N TYR A 100 32.57 -6.46 2.44
CA TYR A 100 32.74 -7.39 1.34
C TYR A 100 34.13 -8.04 1.42
N ASP A 101 34.18 -9.33 1.12
CA ASP A 101 35.44 -10.04 0.94
C ASP A 101 36.11 -9.52 -0.36
N PRO A 102 37.38 -9.06 -0.30
CA PRO A 102 38.04 -8.43 -1.45
C PRO A 102 38.33 -9.40 -2.60
N VAL A 103 38.34 -10.72 -2.34
CA VAL A 103 38.62 -11.75 -3.34
C VAL A 103 37.33 -12.25 -3.98
N THR A 104 36.31 -12.54 -3.16
CA THR A 104 35.08 -13.17 -3.65
C THR A 104 33.97 -12.17 -3.99
N SER A 105 34.12 -10.90 -3.58
CA SER A 105 33.06 -9.88 -3.65
C SER A 105 31.75 -10.31 -2.96
N ARG A 106 31.81 -11.33 -2.10
CA ARG A 106 30.66 -11.79 -1.33
C ARG A 106 30.60 -11.03 -0.02
N LEU A 107 29.36 -10.79 0.44
CA LEU A 107 29.10 -10.24 1.76
C LEU A 107 29.59 -11.22 2.83
N ASP A 108 30.44 -10.76 3.75
CA ASP A 108 30.91 -11.56 4.88
C ASP A 108 30.01 -11.31 6.12
N PRO A 109 29.12 -12.26 6.50
CA PRO A 109 28.24 -12.08 7.65
C PRO A 109 29.00 -11.84 8.96
N ARG A 110 30.22 -12.38 9.09
CA ARG A 110 31.05 -12.25 10.30
C ARG A 110 31.57 -10.83 10.49
N ARG A 111 31.69 -10.05 9.40
CA ARG A 111 32.03 -8.62 9.45
C ARG A 111 30.80 -7.74 9.55
N LEU A 112 29.71 -8.14 8.87
CA LEU A 112 28.46 -7.39 8.85
C LEU A 112 27.83 -7.27 10.24
N GLU A 113 27.69 -8.39 10.96
CA GLU A 113 26.96 -8.42 12.23
C GLU A 113 27.60 -7.52 13.31
N PRO A 114 28.92 -7.58 13.59
CA PRO A 114 29.56 -6.66 14.53
C PRO A 114 29.45 -5.19 14.11
N LEU A 115 29.62 -4.92 12.81
CA LEU A 115 29.51 -3.57 12.28
C LEU A 115 28.08 -3.03 12.46
N ARG A 116 27.06 -3.80 12.09
CA ARG A 116 25.65 -3.45 12.29
C ARG A 116 25.34 -3.22 13.76
N ALA A 117 25.78 -4.12 14.65
CA ALA A 117 25.60 -3.96 16.10
C ALA A 117 26.24 -2.67 16.62
N SER A 118 27.42 -2.28 16.11
CA SER A 118 28.07 -1.02 16.47
C SER A 118 27.26 0.22 16.04
N TYR A 119 26.61 0.17 14.88
CA TYR A 119 25.71 1.24 14.42
C TYR A 119 24.45 1.31 15.28
N VAL A 120 23.80 0.16 15.53
CA VAL A 120 22.60 0.10 16.38
C VAL A 120 22.89 0.67 17.77
N ARG A 121 24.01 0.28 18.39
CA ARG A 121 24.43 0.82 19.68
C ARG A 121 24.61 2.35 19.66
N ARG A 122 25.24 2.90 18.62
CA ARG A 122 25.39 4.36 18.45
C ARG A 122 24.04 5.07 18.25
N LEU A 123 23.11 4.46 17.54
CA LEU A 123 21.74 4.98 17.37
C LEU A 123 21.00 5.00 18.71
N GLU A 124 21.10 3.92 19.50
CA GLU A 124 20.51 3.83 20.84
C GLU A 124 21.11 4.84 21.83
N GLU A 125 22.43 5.07 21.77
CA GLU A 125 23.10 6.10 22.55
C GLU A 125 22.62 7.51 22.17
N ALA A 126 22.53 7.81 20.87
CA ALA A 126 22.03 9.09 20.39
C ALA A 126 20.56 9.32 20.76
N ALA A 127 19.71 8.30 20.63
CA ALA A 127 18.30 8.34 21.02
C ALA A 127 18.14 8.60 22.53
N ARG A 128 18.92 7.89 23.36
CA ARG A 128 18.94 8.11 24.82
C ARG A 128 19.36 9.53 25.20
N ALA A 129 20.35 10.09 24.49
CA ALA A 129 20.79 11.45 24.71
C ALA A 129 19.72 12.50 24.38
N GLY A 130 18.87 12.25 23.38
CA GLY A 130 17.76 13.14 23.03
C GLY A 130 16.52 13.02 23.92
N GLY A 131 16.48 12.07 24.86
CA GLY A 131 15.35 11.87 25.78
C GLY A 131 14.04 11.38 25.13
N GLY A 132 14.03 11.16 23.81
CA GLY A 132 12.88 10.68 23.07
C GLY A 132 12.70 9.16 23.16
N ARG A 133 11.45 8.68 23.16
CA ARG A 133 11.14 7.25 22.94
C ARG A 133 11.23 6.94 21.45
N VAL A 134 12.42 6.54 21.00
CA VAL A 134 12.66 6.13 19.62
C VAL A 134 12.43 4.63 19.48
N GLU A 135 11.54 4.24 18.58
CA GLU A 135 11.36 2.82 18.22
C GLU A 135 12.43 2.42 17.20
N ILE A 136 13.40 1.60 17.60
CA ILE A 136 14.42 1.06 16.69
C ILE A 136 14.02 -0.37 16.32
N LYS A 137 13.74 -0.59 15.02
CA LYS A 137 13.36 -1.90 14.49
C LYS A 137 14.45 -2.42 13.57
N THR A 138 14.91 -3.65 13.82
CA THR A 138 15.75 -4.41 12.88
C THR A 138 14.84 -5.27 12.03
N GLY A 139 14.65 -4.90 10.77
CA GLY A 139 13.74 -5.59 9.85
C GLY A 139 14.49 -6.15 8.64
N SER A 140 13.93 -7.18 8.01
CA SER A 140 14.30 -7.49 6.62
C SER A 140 13.62 -6.47 5.71
N GLY A 141 14.29 -5.38 5.36
CA GLY A 141 13.94 -4.48 4.26
C GLY A 141 14.20 -5.12 2.90
N GLY A 142 13.75 -6.38 2.76
CA GLY A 142 13.80 -7.11 1.51
C GLY A 142 12.83 -6.50 0.51
N PHE A 143 13.37 -6.13 -0.65
CA PHE A 143 12.62 -5.75 -1.84
C PHE A 143 11.77 -6.94 -2.34
N ALA A 144 10.45 -6.80 -2.19
CA ALA A 144 9.36 -7.38 -3.00
C ALA A 144 9.23 -8.92 -3.18
N GLY A 145 8.23 -9.49 -2.49
CA GLY A 145 7.21 -10.34 -3.12
C GLY A 145 5.88 -9.55 -3.24
N PRO A 146 4.79 -10.13 -3.79
CA PRO A 146 3.57 -9.42 -4.25
C PRO A 146 2.69 -8.75 -3.17
N TRP A 147 3.21 -8.51 -1.98
CA TRP A 147 2.45 -8.01 -0.85
C TRP A 147 2.99 -6.63 -0.46
N ALA A 148 2.43 -5.60 -1.09
CA ALA A 148 2.55 -4.19 -0.70
C ALA A 148 2.30 -3.92 0.79
N TYR A 149 1.77 -4.91 1.52
CA TYR A 149 1.53 -4.89 2.96
C TYR A 149 2.81 -4.87 3.82
N ALA A 150 3.94 -5.42 3.36
CA ALA A 150 5.23 -5.28 4.07
C ALA A 150 5.63 -3.81 4.19
N GLU A 151 5.54 -3.13 3.05
CA GLU A 151 5.86 -1.72 2.94
C GLU A 151 4.77 -0.88 3.61
N LEU A 152 3.50 -1.28 3.55
CA LEU A 152 2.43 -0.63 4.31
C LEU A 152 2.68 -0.70 5.83
N GLU A 153 3.11 -1.85 6.35
CA GLU A 153 3.47 -2.04 7.76
C GLU A 153 4.72 -1.24 8.13
N ARG A 154 5.72 -1.19 7.25
CA ARG A 154 6.93 -0.39 7.44
C ARG A 154 6.63 1.10 7.48
N LEU A 155 5.85 1.59 6.52
CA LEU A 155 5.59 3.02 6.30
C LEU A 155 4.51 3.55 7.26
N TRP A 156 3.51 2.74 7.62
CA TRP A 156 2.38 3.20 8.44
C TRP A 156 1.71 2.10 9.30
N PRO A 157 2.35 1.65 10.40
CA PRO A 157 1.82 0.56 11.22
C PRO A 157 0.37 0.72 11.71
N PRO A 158 -0.11 1.91 12.17
CA PRO A 158 -1.49 2.01 12.61
C PRO A 158 -2.53 1.86 11.49
N LEU A 159 -2.18 2.17 10.23
CA LEU A 159 -3.11 2.05 9.10
C LEU A 159 -2.88 0.78 8.26
N ALA A 160 -1.74 0.11 8.41
CA ALA A 160 -1.45 -1.11 7.69
C ALA A 160 -2.55 -2.19 7.85
N PRO A 161 -3.07 -2.45 9.07
CA PRO A 161 -4.19 -3.36 9.25
C PRO A 161 -5.46 -2.92 8.52
N LEU A 162 -5.71 -1.60 8.40
CA LEU A 162 -6.87 -1.07 7.69
C LEU A 162 -6.74 -1.26 6.17
N GLY A 163 -5.53 -1.06 5.61
CA GLY A 163 -5.28 -1.36 4.20
C GLY A 163 -5.44 -2.85 3.88
N VAL A 164 -4.92 -3.73 4.75
CA VAL A 164 -5.12 -5.19 4.64
C VAL A 164 -6.60 -5.54 4.75
N ALA A 165 -7.29 -5.03 5.76
CA ALA A 165 -8.70 -5.28 5.97
C ALA A 165 -9.55 -4.78 4.79
N ALA A 166 -9.22 -3.60 4.23
CA ALA A 166 -9.86 -3.07 3.03
C ALA A 166 -9.60 -3.97 1.81
N GLY A 167 -8.36 -4.41 1.58
CA GLY A 167 -8.03 -5.34 0.49
C GLY A 167 -8.75 -6.69 0.61
N VAL A 168 -8.78 -7.25 1.83
CA VAL A 168 -9.49 -8.49 2.14
C VAL A 168 -11.00 -8.31 1.96
N MET A 169 -11.57 -7.21 2.46
CA MET A 169 -12.99 -6.88 2.27
C MET A 169 -13.33 -6.72 0.79
N ALA A 170 -12.49 -6.04 0.01
CA ALA A 170 -12.65 -5.90 -1.42
C ALA A 170 -12.63 -7.26 -2.14
N LEU A 171 -11.73 -8.16 -1.74
CA LEU A 171 -11.67 -9.53 -2.25
C LEU A 171 -12.93 -10.33 -1.88
N TRP A 172 -13.42 -10.24 -0.65
CA TRP A 172 -14.64 -10.90 -0.21
C TRP A 172 -15.87 -10.39 -0.97
N LEU A 173 -16.01 -9.06 -1.11
CA LEU A 173 -17.06 -8.44 -1.91
C LEU A 173 -16.99 -8.90 -3.37
N MET A 174 -15.77 -8.99 -3.92
CA MET A 174 -15.56 -9.52 -5.26
C MET A 174 -16.00 -10.98 -5.38
N LEU A 175 -15.67 -11.83 -4.41
CA LEU A 175 -16.06 -13.24 -4.42
C LEU A 175 -17.58 -13.43 -4.23
N ALA A 176 -18.21 -12.63 -3.37
CA ALA A 176 -19.63 -12.68 -3.07
C ALA A 176 -20.52 -12.08 -4.17
N ALA A 177 -20.00 -11.17 -5.00
CA ALA A 177 -20.79 -10.49 -6.03
C ALA A 177 -21.39 -11.50 -7.05
N PRO A 178 -22.74 -11.58 -7.17
CA PRO A 178 -23.40 -12.54 -8.05
C PRO A 178 -23.31 -12.17 -9.53
N ARG A 179 -23.19 -10.88 -9.84
CA ARG A 179 -23.05 -10.34 -11.20
C ARG A 179 -21.75 -9.54 -11.30
N ARG A 180 -20.97 -9.82 -12.35
CA ARG A 180 -19.71 -9.12 -12.67
C ARG A 180 -19.77 -8.76 -14.15
N ARG A 181 -19.46 -7.52 -14.48
CA ARG A 181 -19.60 -7.01 -15.85
C ARG A 181 -18.29 -6.97 -16.61
N PHE A 182 -17.22 -6.53 -15.95
CA PHE A 182 -15.96 -6.24 -16.63
C PHE A 182 -15.03 -7.44 -16.70
N ALA A 183 -15.06 -8.31 -15.69
CA ALA A 183 -14.26 -9.53 -15.68
C ALA A 183 -14.95 -10.67 -14.95
N THR A 184 -14.61 -11.89 -15.34
CA THR A 184 -14.96 -13.11 -14.61
C THR A 184 -14.35 -13.11 -13.20
N ARG A 185 -14.80 -14.02 -12.32
CA ARG A 185 -14.24 -14.16 -10.97
C ARG A 185 -12.72 -14.30 -10.98
N TRP A 186 -12.25 -15.18 -11.86
CA TRP A 186 -10.83 -15.45 -12.05
C TRP A 186 -10.10 -14.27 -12.69
N GLY A 187 -10.73 -13.56 -13.63
CA GLY A 187 -10.12 -12.37 -14.21
C GLY A 187 -9.84 -11.28 -13.16
N TRP A 188 -10.83 -10.98 -12.32
CA TRP A 188 -10.65 -10.03 -11.22
C TRP A 188 -9.65 -10.51 -10.17
N PHE A 189 -9.65 -11.80 -9.83
CA PHE A 189 -8.68 -12.37 -8.88
C PHE A 189 -7.24 -12.07 -9.31
N TRP A 190 -6.91 -12.30 -10.57
CA TRP A 190 -5.57 -12.03 -11.08
C TRP A 190 -5.22 -10.54 -11.13
N ILE A 191 -6.18 -9.69 -11.53
CA ILE A 191 -5.99 -8.23 -11.53
C ILE A 191 -5.75 -7.71 -10.10
N PHE A 192 -6.46 -8.25 -9.11
CA PHE A 192 -6.25 -7.93 -7.69
C PHE A 192 -4.84 -8.26 -7.21
N LEU A 193 -4.34 -9.44 -7.59
CA LEU A 193 -2.96 -9.86 -7.25
C LEU A 193 -1.91 -8.92 -7.86
N GLY A 194 -2.21 -8.33 -9.02
CA GLY A 194 -1.38 -7.29 -9.63
C GLY A 194 -1.58 -5.87 -9.06
N GLY A 195 -2.37 -5.70 -7.99
CA GLY A 195 -2.65 -4.38 -7.39
C GLY A 195 -3.89 -3.66 -7.93
N GLY A 196 -4.69 -4.30 -8.79
CA GLY A 196 -5.89 -3.73 -9.40
C GLY A 196 -7.12 -3.60 -8.49
N VAL A 197 -6.94 -3.57 -7.15
CA VAL A 197 -8.02 -3.37 -6.19
C VAL A 197 -8.76 -2.03 -6.42
N VAL A 198 -8.01 -1.00 -6.82
CA VAL A 198 -8.55 0.33 -7.16
C VAL A 198 -9.40 0.25 -8.43
N ALA A 199 -8.95 -0.51 -9.43
CA ALA A 199 -9.71 -0.72 -10.66
C ALA A 199 -11.04 -1.43 -10.38
N TYR A 200 -11.05 -2.42 -9.48
CA TYR A 200 -12.29 -3.08 -9.07
C TYR A 200 -13.26 -2.12 -8.36
N ALA A 201 -12.76 -1.34 -7.41
CA ALA A 201 -13.57 -0.36 -6.68
C ALA A 201 -14.14 0.73 -7.60
N LEU A 202 -13.40 1.11 -8.65
CA LEU A 202 -13.83 2.09 -9.65
C LEU A 202 -14.87 1.54 -10.63
N LEU A 203 -14.75 0.27 -11.03
CA LEU A 203 -15.48 -0.28 -12.18
C LEU A 203 -16.69 -1.14 -11.80
N GLU A 204 -16.64 -1.90 -10.70
CA GLU A 204 -17.67 -2.90 -10.40
C GLU A 204 -18.60 -2.47 -9.25
N PRO A 205 -19.93 -2.70 -9.38
CA PRO A 205 -20.70 -3.23 -10.52
C PRO A 205 -21.08 -2.16 -11.55
N TYR A 206 -21.03 -0.91 -11.11
CA TYR A 206 -21.24 0.28 -11.93
C TYR A 206 -20.02 1.18 -11.77
N PRO A 207 -19.53 1.77 -12.86
CA PRO A 207 -18.48 2.76 -12.76
C PRO A 207 -18.92 3.91 -11.85
N LEU A 208 -18.05 4.37 -10.94
CA LEU A 208 -18.39 5.44 -9.98
C LEU A 208 -18.83 6.75 -10.65
N TRP A 209 -18.46 6.97 -11.91
CA TRP A 209 -18.81 8.14 -12.70
C TRP A 209 -20.15 8.02 -13.47
N ARG A 210 -20.85 6.88 -13.37
CA ARG A 210 -22.15 6.68 -14.03
C ARG A 210 -23.26 6.49 -13.02
N ARG A 211 -24.49 6.86 -13.41
CA ARG A 211 -25.65 6.62 -12.56
C ARG A 211 -26.01 5.13 -12.62
N PRO A 212 -26.53 4.53 -11.53
CA PRO A 212 -26.96 3.13 -11.51
C PRO A 212 -27.99 2.78 -12.61
N ASP A 213 -28.77 3.78 -13.03
CA ASP A 213 -29.83 3.64 -14.02
C ASP A 213 -29.35 3.79 -15.48
N ASP A 214 -28.09 4.21 -15.69
CA ASP A 214 -27.57 4.38 -17.04
C ASP A 214 -27.38 3.01 -17.73
N PRO A 215 -27.99 2.77 -18.89
CA PRO A 215 -27.76 1.55 -19.64
C PRO A 215 -26.27 1.48 -20.03
N LEU A 216 -25.63 0.42 -19.58
CA LEU A 216 -24.25 0.10 -19.92
C LEU A 216 -24.25 -0.86 -21.12
N PRO A 217 -23.39 -0.64 -22.13
CA PRO A 217 -23.28 -1.56 -23.25
C PRO A 217 -22.91 -2.95 -22.75
N GLU A 218 -23.56 -3.97 -23.31
CA GLU A 218 -23.20 -5.36 -23.06
C GLU A 218 -21.79 -5.60 -23.62
N ARG A 219 -20.89 -6.07 -22.77
CA ARG A 219 -19.53 -6.45 -23.12
C ARG A 219 -19.29 -7.85 -22.58
N GLU A 220 -18.55 -8.64 -23.33
CA GLU A 220 -18.06 -9.92 -22.82
C GLU A 220 -17.08 -9.64 -21.67
N PRO A 221 -17.27 -10.28 -20.50
CA PRO A 221 -16.39 -10.08 -19.36
C PRO A 221 -15.00 -10.67 -19.66
N LEU A 222 -13.95 -9.97 -19.23
CA LEU A 222 -12.58 -10.46 -19.32
C LEU A 222 -12.44 -11.86 -18.68
N THR A 223 -11.86 -12.77 -19.46
CA THR A 223 -11.60 -14.14 -19.03
C THR A 223 -10.50 -14.20 -17.97
N GLY A 224 -10.35 -15.35 -17.31
CA GLY A 224 -9.28 -15.57 -16.34
C GLY A 224 -7.88 -15.34 -16.93
N VAL A 225 -7.62 -15.82 -18.15
CA VAL A 225 -6.32 -15.67 -18.81
C VAL A 225 -6.02 -14.21 -19.13
N GLN A 226 -7.01 -13.45 -19.62
CA GLN A 226 -6.83 -12.01 -19.86
C GLN A 226 -6.56 -11.25 -18.57
N GLY A 227 -7.29 -11.57 -17.49
CA GLY A 227 -7.03 -10.98 -16.18
C GLY A 227 -5.63 -11.32 -15.65
N LEU A 228 -5.14 -12.53 -15.89
CA LEU A 228 -3.75 -12.93 -15.56
C LEU A 228 -2.73 -12.06 -16.30
N LEU A 229 -2.88 -11.89 -17.61
CA LEU A 229 -1.97 -11.07 -18.40
C LEU A 229 -2.00 -9.60 -17.93
N ILE A 230 -3.18 -9.04 -17.67
CA ILE A 230 -3.31 -7.67 -17.15
C ILE A 230 -2.70 -7.56 -15.75
N GLY A 231 -2.97 -8.51 -14.85
CA GLY A 231 -2.40 -8.54 -13.51
C GLY A 231 -0.87 -8.59 -13.52
N LEU A 232 -0.30 -9.40 -14.42
CA LEU A 232 1.15 -9.42 -14.65
C LEU A 232 1.64 -8.05 -15.11
N VAL A 233 1.04 -7.45 -16.14
CA VAL A 233 1.44 -6.11 -16.61
C VAL A 233 1.35 -5.06 -15.50
N LEU A 234 0.27 -5.07 -14.71
CA LEU A 234 0.10 -4.16 -13.57
C LEU A 234 1.18 -4.35 -12.50
N SER A 235 1.62 -5.58 -12.25
CA SER A 235 2.69 -5.86 -11.29
C SER A 235 4.06 -5.32 -11.71
N TYR A 236 4.28 -5.14 -13.02
CA TYR A 236 5.55 -4.60 -13.56
C TYR A 236 5.50 -3.09 -13.84
N LEU A 237 4.32 -2.49 -14.00
CA LEU A 237 4.14 -1.05 -14.20
C LEU A 237 4.83 -0.15 -13.16
N PRO A 238 4.80 -0.44 -11.84
CA PRO A 238 5.53 0.39 -10.87
C PRO A 238 7.06 0.31 -11.03
N ILE A 239 7.59 -0.77 -11.63
CA ILE A 239 9.04 -0.92 -11.86
C ILE A 239 9.49 0.00 -13.01
N ALA A 240 8.65 0.16 -14.04
CA ALA A 240 8.99 0.99 -15.21
C ALA A 240 8.90 2.50 -14.94
N ALA A 241 8.13 2.94 -13.95
CA ALA A 241 8.03 4.35 -13.55
C ALA A 241 9.19 4.83 -12.66
N LEU A 242 10.04 3.90 -12.19
CA LEU A 242 11.16 4.15 -11.27
C LEU A 242 12.55 4.02 -11.93
N VAL A 243 12.59 3.75 -13.25
CA VAL A 243 13.81 3.68 -14.08
C VAL A 243 13.86 4.87 -15.02
#